data_AF-A0A258AJG4-F1
#
_entry.id   AF-A0A258AJG4-F1
#
_cell.length_a   1.000
_cell.length_b   1.000
_cell.length_c   1.000
_cell.angle_alpha   90.00
_cell.angle_beta   90.00
_cell.angle_gamma   90.00
#
_symmetry.space_group_name_H-M   'P 1'
#
loop_
_entity.id
_entity.type
_entity.pdbx_description
1 polymer ?
#
loop_
_entity_poly.entity_id
_entity_poly.type
_entity_poly.pdbx_seq_one_letter_code
_entity_poly.pdbx_strand_id
1 'polypeptide(L)'
;MSDTSPPRRKFYWIVVALPLAVLLLCGLTLLWQEKQQASSREGVDVASHPVISSKPPRRSAAETAAAEAGETQANAEFHVWVDQQRADPATPVTQAQAMAAGMALAQARQARMKRLIREDPRQAIAEALSFEQWAALPKEIQALVEKPFSVVADYEYYPICVPPGERRPEGAAEYVAKLSMSDGSSLEAFVYGQRRGLMSKKNLPVQGISLDGTAAVRDGVFQTVSSGELALFTAGQQVAGQPAGIDAVHAVAGGKTFVFADSAELEQFATEIARLDAMPGKVAASSMLALPYGTGESGELELSAMQSFAMQQASAWTETKKTLYLIRVNFTDNAAVPVTQAAATTEINGASSEMIRAMSYGKTWVEGTVSANVYTLPQTAAYYANGGNGLNSELLRDARNVFRNSKSGGDAAINIGPVSATGNGDSGGL
;
A
#
# COMPACT_ATOMS: atom_id res chain seq x y z
N MET A 1 -43.18 11.10 -79.12
CA MET A 1 -41.81 10.86 -79.64
C MET A 1 -40.93 10.57 -78.44
N SER A 2 -40.89 9.29 -78.03
CA SER A 2 -39.81 8.31 -78.35
C SER A 2 -38.50 8.73 -77.64
N ASP A 3 -38.18 8.16 -76.46
CA ASP A 3 -37.42 6.89 -76.27
C ASP A 3 -35.98 7.06 -76.81
N THR A 4 -34.87 6.94 -76.08
CA THR A 4 -34.39 5.77 -75.32
C THR A 4 -33.17 6.14 -74.45
N SER A 5 -33.08 5.58 -73.24
CA SER A 5 -31.82 5.38 -72.50
C SER A 5 -31.36 3.92 -72.64
N PRO A 6 -30.04 3.60 -72.73
CA PRO A 6 -29.55 2.24 -72.48
C PRO A 6 -29.04 2.06 -71.03
N PRO A 7 -29.03 0.83 -70.48
CA PRO A 7 -28.84 0.58 -69.06
C PRO A 7 -27.37 0.33 -68.69
N ARG A 8 -26.89 0.91 -67.58
CA ARG A 8 -25.66 0.49 -66.87
C ARG A 8 -26.02 -0.24 -65.56
N ARG A 9 -26.63 -1.42 -65.67
CA ARG A 9 -26.69 -2.40 -64.57
C ARG A 9 -25.60 -3.44 -64.80
N LYS A 10 -24.38 -3.24 -64.25
CA LYS A 10 -23.37 -4.31 -64.10
C LYS A 10 -22.11 -3.96 -63.28
N PHE A 11 -22.15 -3.01 -62.34
CA PHE A 11 -20.95 -2.66 -61.54
C PHE A 11 -21.13 -2.58 -60.01
N TYR A 12 -22.33 -2.78 -59.47
CA TYR A 12 -22.55 -2.64 -58.01
C TYR A 12 -22.32 -3.90 -57.18
N TRP A 13 -22.23 -5.09 -57.78
CA TRP A 13 -22.03 -6.35 -57.04
C TRP A 13 -20.57 -6.65 -56.69
N ILE A 14 -19.60 -6.05 -57.40
CA ILE A 14 -18.16 -6.33 -57.20
C ILE A 14 -17.58 -5.51 -56.02
N VAL A 15 -18.18 -4.37 -55.67
CA VAL A 15 -17.64 -3.47 -54.62
C VAL A 15 -18.04 -3.89 -53.20
N VAL A 16 -19.10 -4.71 -53.01
CA VAL A 16 -19.57 -5.13 -51.68
C VAL A 16 -19.19 -6.59 -51.36
N ALA A 17 -19.10 -7.47 -52.36
CA ALA A 17 -18.83 -8.89 -52.13
C ALA A 17 -17.37 -9.21 -51.78
N LEU A 18 -16.41 -8.42 -52.29
CA LEU A 18 -14.97 -8.62 -52.08
C LEU A 18 -14.48 -8.37 -50.63
N PRO A 19 -14.89 -7.30 -49.92
CA PRO A 19 -14.45 -7.08 -48.53
C PRO A 19 -15.07 -8.09 -47.54
N LEU A 20 -16.29 -8.58 -47.80
CA LEU A 20 -16.94 -9.60 -46.97
C LEU A 20 -16.28 -10.99 -47.10
N ALA A 21 -15.82 -11.34 -48.31
CA ALA A 21 -15.08 -12.58 -48.54
C ALA A 21 -13.69 -12.57 -47.87
N VAL A 22 -13.02 -11.42 -47.84
CA VAL A 22 -11.72 -11.24 -47.16
C VAL A 22 -11.87 -11.31 -45.63
N LEU A 23 -12.93 -10.72 -45.06
CA LEU A 23 -13.22 -10.83 -43.62
C LEU A 23 -13.56 -12.25 -43.18
N LEU A 24 -14.30 -13.00 -44.01
CA LEU A 24 -14.58 -14.43 -43.76
C LEU A 24 -13.32 -15.31 -43.87
N LEU A 25 -12.42 -15.03 -44.82
CA LEU A 25 -11.15 -15.74 -44.95
C LEU A 25 -10.20 -15.43 -43.78
N CYS A 26 -10.11 -14.18 -43.32
CA CYS A 26 -9.31 -13.81 -42.14
C CYS A 26 -9.87 -14.41 -40.84
N GLY A 27 -11.19 -14.50 -40.68
CA GLY A 27 -11.83 -15.15 -39.53
C GLY A 27 -11.56 -16.67 -39.50
N LEU A 28 -11.58 -17.31 -40.66
CA LEU A 28 -11.26 -18.74 -40.78
C LEU A 28 -9.77 -19.04 -40.56
N THR A 29 -8.83 -18.15 -40.95
CA THR A 29 -7.40 -18.36 -40.66
C THR A 29 -7.06 -18.15 -39.18
N LEU A 30 -7.73 -17.22 -38.49
CA LEU A 30 -7.54 -17.01 -37.05
C LEU A 30 -8.05 -18.21 -36.23
N LEU A 31 -9.22 -18.76 -36.57
CA LEU A 31 -9.77 -19.96 -35.93
C LEU A 31 -8.91 -21.21 -36.20
N TRP A 32 -8.24 -21.29 -37.35
CA TRP A 32 -7.32 -22.39 -37.64
C TRP A 32 -6.00 -22.26 -36.88
N GLN A 33 -5.51 -21.04 -36.68
CA GLN A 33 -4.27 -20.75 -35.94
C GLN A 33 -4.43 -20.99 -34.43
N GLU A 34 -5.60 -20.67 -33.86
CA GLU A 34 -5.94 -20.95 -32.46
C GLU A 34 -6.04 -22.46 -32.19
N LYS A 35 -6.58 -23.22 -33.16
CA LYS A 35 -6.64 -24.69 -33.09
C LYS A 35 -5.28 -25.37 -33.19
N GLN A 36 -4.32 -24.80 -33.94
CA GLN A 36 -2.94 -25.32 -34.00
C GLN A 36 -2.13 -25.00 -32.73
N GLN A 37 -2.38 -23.87 -32.07
CA GLN A 37 -1.75 -23.54 -30.78
C GLN A 37 -2.28 -24.38 -29.62
N ALA A 38 -3.55 -24.81 -29.67
CA ALA A 38 -4.11 -25.75 -28.69
C ALA A 38 -3.51 -27.16 -28.80
N SER A 39 -3.21 -27.62 -30.02
CA SER A 39 -2.66 -28.97 -30.27
C SER A 39 -1.15 -29.10 -29.99
N SER A 40 -0.42 -28.00 -29.85
CA SER A 40 1.03 -28.00 -29.65
C SER A 40 1.46 -27.84 -28.18
N ARG A 41 0.50 -27.80 -27.24
CA ARG A 41 0.75 -27.77 -25.79
C ARG A 41 0.62 -29.13 -25.09
N GLU A 42 0.21 -30.17 -25.79
CA GLU A 42 0.29 -31.55 -25.29
C GLU A 42 1.62 -32.17 -25.72
N GLY A 43 2.63 -32.15 -24.85
CA GLY A 43 3.85 -32.95 -25.07
C GLY A 43 5.14 -32.33 -24.56
N VAL A 44 5.25 -32.08 -23.24
CA VAL A 44 6.53 -32.12 -22.54
C VAL A 44 6.31 -32.77 -21.18
N ASP A 45 6.56 -34.08 -21.11
CA ASP A 45 6.73 -34.81 -19.85
C ASP A 45 8.01 -34.32 -19.18
N VAL A 46 7.87 -33.55 -18.10
CA VAL A 46 8.95 -33.27 -17.16
C VAL A 46 8.76 -34.18 -15.96
N ALA A 47 9.73 -35.07 -15.77
CA ALA A 47 9.79 -36.01 -14.64
C ALA A 47 9.62 -35.27 -13.30
N SER A 48 8.54 -35.60 -12.60
CA SER A 48 8.26 -35.13 -11.25
C SER A 48 9.12 -35.87 -10.23
N HIS A 49 10.04 -35.15 -9.58
CA HIS A 49 10.63 -35.61 -8.32
C HIS A 49 9.59 -35.48 -7.18
N PRO A 50 9.47 -36.46 -6.27
CA PRO A 50 8.51 -36.38 -5.17
C PRO A 50 9.01 -35.39 -4.13
N VAL A 51 8.39 -34.20 -4.08
CA VAL A 51 8.51 -33.30 -2.94
C VAL A 51 7.60 -33.85 -1.84
N ILE A 52 8.21 -34.40 -0.79
CA ILE A 52 7.52 -34.75 0.45
C ILE A 52 7.07 -33.42 1.10
N SER A 53 5.86 -32.99 0.76
CA SER A 53 5.17 -31.89 1.46
C SER A 53 4.54 -32.48 2.72
N SER A 54 5.26 -32.44 3.84
CA SER A 54 4.66 -32.65 5.15
C SER A 54 3.81 -31.41 5.49
N LYS A 55 2.56 -31.41 5.05
CA LYS A 55 1.53 -30.46 5.48
C LYS A 55 1.42 -30.54 7.01
N PRO A 56 1.60 -29.45 7.77
CA PRO A 56 1.41 -29.51 9.22
C PRO A 56 -0.04 -29.92 9.53
N PRO A 57 -0.28 -30.64 10.64
CA PRO A 57 -1.61 -31.13 10.99
C PRO A 57 -2.58 -29.94 11.15
N ARG A 58 -3.73 -30.04 10.48
CA ARG A 58 -4.80 -29.04 10.56
C ARG A 58 -5.46 -29.16 11.94
N ARG A 59 -5.25 -28.18 12.81
CA ARG A 59 -5.99 -28.07 14.09
C ARG A 59 -7.49 -28.12 13.82
N SER A 60 -8.23 -28.79 14.70
CA SER A 60 -9.69 -28.83 14.59
C SER A 60 -10.28 -27.45 14.90
N ALA A 61 -11.48 -27.14 14.38
CA ALA A 61 -12.16 -25.88 14.69
C ALA A 61 -12.38 -25.68 16.21
N ALA A 62 -12.58 -26.76 16.96
CA ALA A 62 -12.72 -26.73 18.42
C ALA A 62 -11.39 -26.38 19.12
N GLU A 63 -10.26 -26.85 18.59
CA GLU A 63 -8.93 -26.56 19.12
C GLU A 63 -8.51 -25.10 18.83
N THR A 64 -8.87 -24.57 17.66
CA THR A 64 -8.68 -23.15 17.33
C THR A 64 -9.53 -22.26 18.25
N ALA A 65 -10.80 -22.58 18.44
CA ALA A 65 -11.68 -21.81 19.32
C ALA A 65 -11.22 -21.82 20.79
N ALA A 66 -10.74 -22.95 21.30
CA ALA A 66 -10.19 -23.04 22.65
C ALA A 66 -8.90 -22.22 22.82
N ALA A 67 -8.02 -22.23 21.82
CA ALA A 67 -6.80 -21.40 21.82
C ALA A 67 -7.14 -19.90 21.80
N GLU A 68 -8.10 -19.48 20.97
CA GLU A 68 -8.57 -18.10 20.92
C GLU A 68 -9.20 -17.63 22.23
N ALA A 69 -9.97 -18.50 22.89
CA ALA A 69 -10.54 -18.21 24.20
C ALA A 69 -9.45 -17.99 25.26
N GLY A 70 -8.44 -18.88 25.30
CA GLY A 70 -7.31 -18.75 26.21
C GLY A 70 -6.49 -17.48 25.97
N GLU A 71 -6.25 -17.14 24.71
CA GLU A 71 -5.59 -15.88 24.33
C GLU A 71 -6.40 -14.64 24.71
N THR A 72 -7.73 -14.69 24.56
CA THR A 72 -8.63 -13.59 24.97
C THR A 72 -8.54 -13.36 26.48
N GLN A 73 -8.54 -14.44 27.26
CA GLN A 73 -8.40 -14.36 28.71
C GLN A 73 -7.03 -13.81 29.11
N ALA A 74 -5.94 -14.32 28.52
CA ALA A 74 -4.59 -13.82 28.79
C ALA A 74 -4.44 -12.34 28.45
N ASN A 75 -5.11 -11.87 27.40
CA ASN A 75 -5.15 -10.45 27.03
C ASN A 75 -5.81 -9.58 28.11
N ALA A 76 -6.94 -10.03 28.64
CA ALA A 76 -7.64 -9.34 29.73
C ALA A 76 -6.81 -9.34 31.03
N GLU A 77 -6.21 -10.47 31.38
CA GLU A 77 -5.31 -10.59 32.53
C GLU A 77 -4.07 -9.72 32.38
N PHE A 78 -3.54 -9.58 31.17
CA PHE A 78 -2.41 -8.69 30.88
C PHE A 78 -2.77 -7.22 31.13
N HIS A 79 -3.94 -6.75 30.69
CA HIS A 79 -4.39 -5.38 30.97
C HIS A 79 -4.51 -5.12 32.47
N VAL A 80 -5.09 -6.05 33.22
CA VAL A 80 -5.16 -5.97 34.69
C VAL A 80 -3.76 -5.92 35.31
N TRP A 81 -2.83 -6.74 34.83
CA TRP A 81 -1.45 -6.74 35.30
C TRP A 81 -0.75 -5.40 35.02
N VAL A 82 -0.93 -4.81 33.83
CA VAL A 82 -0.39 -3.48 33.48
C VAL A 82 -0.89 -2.41 34.44
N ASP A 83 -2.19 -2.39 34.72
CA ASP A 83 -2.79 -1.41 35.62
C ASP A 83 -2.30 -1.58 37.07
N GLN A 84 -2.12 -2.82 37.54
CA GLN A 84 -1.54 -3.10 38.85
C GLN A 84 -0.09 -2.61 38.98
N GLN A 85 0.75 -2.85 37.96
CA GLN A 85 2.13 -2.37 37.95
C GLN A 85 2.21 -0.83 37.98
N ARG A 86 1.24 -0.15 37.36
CA ARG A 86 1.15 1.31 37.39
C ARG A 86 0.67 1.85 38.74
N ALA A 87 -0.26 1.17 39.40
CA ALA A 87 -0.86 1.62 40.66
C ALA A 87 0.05 1.46 41.87
N ASP A 88 0.89 0.41 41.91
CA ASP A 88 1.80 0.16 43.03
C ASP A 88 3.15 -0.41 42.55
N PRO A 89 4.09 0.47 42.12
CA PRO A 89 5.43 0.08 41.67
C PRO A 89 6.29 -0.59 42.76
N ALA A 90 5.85 -0.55 44.03
CA ALA A 90 6.61 -0.95 45.21
C ALA A 90 6.12 -2.27 45.85
N THR A 91 5.09 -2.93 45.30
CA THR A 91 4.58 -4.18 45.89
C THR A 91 5.59 -5.33 45.75
N PRO A 92 6.06 -5.94 46.85
CA PRO A 92 7.00 -7.04 46.83
C PRO A 92 6.26 -8.39 46.71
N VAL A 93 5.50 -8.61 45.63
CA VAL A 93 5.61 -9.94 45.00
C VAL A 93 7.06 -9.98 44.56
N THR A 94 7.85 -11.02 44.88
CA THR A 94 9.29 -10.99 44.51
C THR A 94 9.39 -10.53 43.07
N GLN A 95 10.07 -9.42 42.80
CA GLN A 95 9.98 -8.69 41.53
C GLN A 95 10.14 -9.62 40.32
N ALA A 96 10.92 -10.68 40.50
CA ALA A 96 11.07 -11.81 39.59
C ALA A 96 9.77 -12.60 39.27
N GLN A 97 8.93 -12.93 40.26
CA GLN A 97 7.65 -13.61 40.06
C GLN A 97 6.63 -12.70 39.34
N ALA A 98 6.54 -11.42 39.72
CA ALA A 98 5.67 -10.47 39.05
C ALA A 98 6.10 -10.25 37.58
N MET A 99 7.42 -10.16 37.35
CA MET A 99 7.99 -10.09 36.01
C MET A 99 7.72 -11.37 35.20
N ALA A 100 7.92 -12.55 35.78
CA ALA A 100 7.68 -13.82 35.11
C ALA A 100 6.20 -13.99 34.71
N ALA A 101 5.28 -13.58 35.58
CA ALA A 101 3.85 -13.55 35.26
C ALA A 101 3.54 -12.57 34.11
N GLY A 102 4.08 -11.35 34.17
CA GLY A 102 3.93 -10.36 33.11
C GLY A 102 4.49 -10.82 31.77
N MET A 103 5.65 -11.48 31.76
CA MET A 103 6.25 -12.06 30.56
C MET A 103 5.38 -13.17 29.95
N ALA A 104 4.83 -14.08 30.78
CA ALA A 104 3.96 -15.15 30.29
C ALA A 104 2.67 -14.59 29.66
N LEU A 105 2.06 -13.59 30.30
CA LEU A 105 0.88 -12.90 29.77
C LEU A 105 1.21 -12.14 28.47
N ALA A 106 2.34 -11.45 28.42
CA ALA A 106 2.80 -10.73 27.22
C ALA A 106 3.06 -11.67 26.04
N GLN A 107 3.63 -12.86 26.27
CA GLN A 107 3.84 -13.87 25.23
C GLN A 107 2.51 -14.41 24.67
N ALA A 108 1.55 -14.70 25.54
CA ALA A 108 0.22 -15.13 25.12
C ALA A 108 -0.51 -14.03 24.33
N ARG A 109 -0.42 -12.78 24.81
CA ARG A 109 -0.92 -11.60 24.08
C ARG A 109 -0.25 -11.44 22.73
N GLN A 110 1.07 -11.64 22.64
CA GLN A 110 1.81 -11.47 21.38
C GLN A 110 1.23 -12.33 20.26
N ALA A 111 0.93 -13.61 20.54
CA ALA A 111 0.34 -14.52 19.56
C ALA A 111 -1.03 -14.01 19.07
N ARG A 112 -1.86 -13.54 20.00
CA ARG A 112 -3.16 -12.93 19.70
C ARG A 112 -3.02 -11.68 18.83
N MET A 113 -2.17 -10.74 19.23
CA MET A 113 -2.02 -9.46 18.54
C MET A 113 -1.43 -9.62 17.14
N LYS A 114 -0.49 -10.57 16.95
CA LYS A 114 0.00 -10.95 15.60
C LYS A 114 -1.12 -11.40 14.68
N ARG A 115 -2.06 -12.20 15.19
CA ARG A 115 -3.22 -12.66 14.42
C ARG A 115 -4.18 -11.50 14.15
N LEU A 116 -4.58 -10.78 15.20
CA LEU A 116 -5.53 -9.66 15.07
C LEU A 116 -5.03 -8.58 14.13
N ILE A 117 -3.75 -8.20 14.15
CA ILE A 117 -3.20 -7.21 13.22
C ILE A 117 -3.51 -7.60 11.76
N ARG A 118 -3.38 -8.88 11.41
CA ARG A 118 -3.57 -9.35 10.04
C ARG A 118 -5.05 -9.56 9.68
N GLU A 119 -5.83 -10.11 10.61
CA GLU A 119 -7.19 -10.59 10.35
C GLU A 119 -8.27 -9.59 10.74
N ASP A 120 -8.07 -8.84 11.82
CA ASP A 120 -8.99 -7.82 12.32
C ASP A 120 -8.21 -6.63 12.94
N PRO A 121 -7.59 -5.78 12.10
CA PRO A 121 -6.81 -4.65 12.57
C PRO A 121 -7.63 -3.65 13.39
N ARG A 122 -8.97 -3.64 13.23
CA ARG A 122 -9.85 -2.82 14.07
C ARG A 122 -9.85 -3.34 15.51
N GLN A 123 -10.02 -4.66 15.70
CA GLN A 123 -9.96 -5.27 17.02
C GLN A 123 -8.57 -5.17 17.63
N ALA A 124 -7.49 -5.34 16.84
CA ALA A 124 -6.13 -5.12 17.31
C ALA A 124 -5.94 -3.71 17.90
N ILE A 125 -6.44 -2.69 17.20
CA ILE A 125 -6.40 -1.29 17.66
C ILE A 125 -7.26 -1.07 18.91
N ALA A 126 -8.40 -1.76 19.03
CA ALA A 126 -9.27 -1.67 20.20
C ALA A 126 -8.65 -2.30 21.46
N GLU A 127 -7.83 -3.33 21.29
CA GLU A 127 -7.16 -4.02 22.40
C GLU A 127 -5.81 -3.41 22.79
N ALA A 128 -5.27 -2.50 21.97
CA ALA A 128 -3.96 -1.88 22.13
C ALA A 128 -3.76 -1.17 23.48
N LEU A 129 -2.52 -1.19 23.96
CA LEU A 129 -2.10 -0.32 25.06
C LEU A 129 -2.08 1.16 24.63
N SER A 130 -2.32 2.05 25.59
CA SER A 130 -2.05 3.49 25.39
C SER A 130 -0.55 3.76 25.27
N PHE A 131 -0.18 4.97 24.81
CA PHE A 131 1.23 5.34 24.70
C PHE A 131 1.91 5.35 26.07
N GLU A 132 1.20 5.86 27.08
CA GLU A 132 1.69 5.89 28.46
C GLU A 132 1.83 4.49 29.06
N GLN A 133 0.81 3.62 28.88
CA GLN A 133 0.87 2.24 29.35
C GLN A 133 2.08 1.51 28.77
N TRP A 134 2.29 1.60 27.45
CA TRP A 134 3.42 0.96 26.81
C TRP A 134 4.76 1.53 27.28
N ALA A 135 4.87 2.87 27.41
CA ALA A 135 6.10 3.53 27.84
C ALA A 135 6.52 3.16 29.27
N ALA A 136 5.55 2.86 30.15
CA ALA A 136 5.79 2.44 31.53
C ALA A 136 6.25 0.97 31.68
N LEU A 137 6.14 0.15 30.62
CA LEU A 137 6.51 -1.26 30.67
C LEU A 137 8.04 -1.47 30.80
N PRO A 138 8.47 -2.52 31.52
CA PRO A 138 9.85 -3.01 31.44
C PRO A 138 10.26 -3.34 30.00
N LYS A 139 11.55 -3.17 29.68
CA LYS A 139 12.08 -3.34 28.31
C LYS A 139 11.88 -4.75 27.78
N GLU A 140 11.98 -5.74 28.65
CA GLU A 140 11.77 -7.15 28.36
C GLU A 140 10.33 -7.43 27.90
N ILE A 141 9.35 -6.72 28.46
CA ILE A 141 7.94 -6.85 28.08
C ILE A 141 7.61 -6.00 26.86
N GLN A 142 8.21 -4.79 26.73
CA GLN A 142 8.08 -3.97 25.51
C GLN A 142 8.48 -4.73 24.25
N ALA A 143 9.47 -5.62 24.34
CA ALA A 143 9.91 -6.45 23.22
C ALA A 143 8.90 -7.55 22.82
N LEU A 144 7.93 -7.85 23.69
CA LEU A 144 6.93 -8.90 23.48
C LEU A 144 5.58 -8.35 23.02
N VAL A 145 5.25 -7.10 23.34
CA VAL A 145 3.96 -6.48 23.02
C VAL A 145 4.06 -5.45 21.92
N GLU A 146 2.92 -5.14 21.31
CA GLU A 146 2.83 -4.16 20.25
C GLU A 146 3.19 -2.74 20.71
N LYS A 147 4.00 -2.04 19.90
CA LYS A 147 4.39 -0.66 20.16
C LYS A 147 3.39 0.30 19.51
N PRO A 148 2.69 1.16 20.26
CA PRO A 148 1.87 2.21 19.69
C PRO A 148 2.77 3.26 19.01
N PHE A 149 2.30 3.80 17.89
CA PHE A 149 3.02 4.82 17.13
C PHE A 149 2.09 5.91 16.60
N SER A 150 2.63 7.11 16.45
CA SER A 150 2.06 8.22 15.68
C SER A 150 3.21 8.87 14.95
N VAL A 151 3.27 8.70 13.63
CA VAL A 151 4.41 9.12 12.80
C VAL A 151 3.94 9.59 11.43
N VAL A 152 4.82 10.26 10.69
CA VAL A 152 4.65 10.53 9.27
C VAL A 152 5.38 9.43 8.51
N ALA A 153 4.69 8.77 7.57
CA ALA A 153 5.24 7.69 6.76
C ALA A 153 4.73 7.77 5.32
N ASP A 154 5.46 7.13 4.42
CA ASP A 154 4.92 6.85 3.09
C ASP A 154 4.08 5.58 3.15
N TYR A 155 2.81 5.68 2.74
CA TYR A 155 1.91 4.55 2.55
C TYR A 155 2.02 4.07 1.10
N GLU A 156 2.42 2.82 0.90
CA GLU A 156 2.61 2.20 -0.40
C GLU A 156 1.55 1.11 -0.59
N TYR A 157 0.80 1.20 -1.68
CA TYR A 157 -0.21 0.22 -2.06
C TYR A 157 0.26 -0.56 -3.30
N TYR A 158 0.32 -1.88 -3.19
CA TYR A 158 0.72 -2.78 -4.27
C TYR A 158 -0.44 -3.73 -4.62
N PRO A 159 -1.12 -3.55 -5.76
CA PRO A 159 -2.20 -4.45 -6.17
C PRO A 159 -1.63 -5.84 -6.49
N ILE A 160 -2.33 -6.89 -6.04
CA ILE A 160 -2.07 -8.27 -6.45
C ILE A 160 -2.94 -8.58 -7.65
N CYS A 161 -2.31 -8.50 -8.82
CA CYS A 161 -2.93 -8.83 -10.10
C CYS A 161 -3.06 -10.34 -10.27
N VAL A 162 -4.21 -10.78 -10.80
CA VAL A 162 -4.45 -12.16 -11.22
C VAL A 162 -4.30 -12.22 -12.74
N PRO A 163 -3.70 -13.28 -13.32
CA PRO A 163 -3.59 -13.41 -14.76
C PRO A 163 -4.95 -13.26 -15.46
N PRO A 164 -4.99 -12.66 -16.66
CA PRO A 164 -6.24 -12.54 -17.42
C PRO A 164 -6.91 -13.90 -17.62
N GLY A 165 -8.20 -13.99 -17.28
CA GLY A 165 -8.99 -15.23 -17.41
C GLY A 165 -8.93 -16.15 -16.19
N GLU A 166 -8.09 -15.86 -15.21
CA GLU A 166 -8.01 -16.62 -13.95
C GLU A 166 -8.82 -15.94 -12.84
N ARG A 167 -9.35 -16.75 -11.91
CA ARG A 167 -10.03 -16.25 -10.72
C ARG A 167 -9.04 -16.15 -9.56
N ARG A 168 -9.14 -15.06 -8.79
CA ARG A 168 -8.43 -14.94 -7.51
C ARG A 168 -8.80 -16.13 -6.62
N PRO A 169 -7.84 -16.86 -6.05
CA PRO A 169 -8.13 -17.88 -5.04
C PRO A 169 -8.90 -17.26 -3.87
N GLU A 170 -9.86 -18.00 -3.32
CA GLU A 170 -10.60 -17.54 -2.15
C GLU A 170 -9.65 -17.29 -0.98
N GLY A 171 -9.79 -16.14 -0.32
CA GLY A 171 -8.93 -15.72 0.78
C GLY A 171 -7.55 -15.19 0.38
N ALA A 172 -7.20 -15.14 -0.92
CA ALA A 172 -5.98 -14.48 -1.35
C ALA A 172 -6.07 -12.97 -1.18
N ALA A 173 -4.96 -12.35 -0.74
CA ALA A 173 -4.88 -10.90 -0.60
C ALA A 173 -5.10 -10.19 -1.95
N GLU A 174 -5.78 -9.05 -1.91
CA GLU A 174 -6.03 -8.22 -3.10
C GLU A 174 -4.91 -7.22 -3.35
N TYR A 175 -4.17 -6.89 -2.29
CA TYR A 175 -3.06 -5.97 -2.29
C TYR A 175 -2.13 -6.25 -1.10
N VAL A 176 -0.93 -5.68 -1.17
CA VAL A 176 -0.03 -5.51 -0.03
C VAL A 176 0.09 -4.02 0.23
N ALA A 177 -0.05 -3.60 1.50
CA ALA A 177 0.24 -2.23 1.90
C ALA A 177 1.51 -2.20 2.77
N LYS A 178 2.34 -1.16 2.60
CA LYS A 178 3.54 -0.95 3.42
C LYS A 178 3.59 0.49 3.93
N LEU A 179 4.08 0.66 5.15
CA LEU A 179 4.51 1.94 5.69
C LEU A 179 6.03 2.00 5.57
N SER A 180 6.57 2.98 4.84
CA SER A 180 8.00 3.30 4.84
C SER A 180 8.23 4.48 5.76
N MET A 181 8.99 4.24 6.83
CA MET A 181 9.28 5.22 7.88
C MET A 181 10.49 6.09 7.52
N SER A 182 10.60 7.26 8.16
CA SER A 182 11.71 8.19 7.94
C SER A 182 13.07 7.66 8.43
N ASP A 183 13.06 6.75 9.42
CA ASP A 183 14.26 6.05 9.91
C ASP A 183 14.73 4.93 8.96
N GLY A 184 14.01 4.71 7.86
CA GLY A 184 14.30 3.68 6.87
C GLY A 184 13.71 2.31 7.16
N SER A 185 13.10 2.12 8.32
CA SER A 185 12.33 0.91 8.62
C SER A 185 11.06 0.84 7.76
N SER A 186 10.51 -0.37 7.60
CA SER A 186 9.23 -0.54 6.94
C SER A 186 8.36 -1.56 7.67
N LEU A 187 7.06 -1.35 7.61
CA LEU A 187 6.06 -2.24 8.21
C LEU A 187 5.05 -2.67 7.15
N GLU A 188 4.72 -3.96 7.11
CA GLU A 188 3.54 -4.44 6.40
C GLU A 188 2.28 -3.90 7.10
N ALA A 189 1.42 -3.21 6.37
CA ALA A 189 0.32 -2.44 6.92
C ALA A 189 -1.02 -3.13 6.68
N PHE A 190 -1.80 -3.28 7.75
CA PHE A 190 -3.16 -3.80 7.72
C PHE A 190 -4.13 -2.69 8.09
N VAL A 191 -5.05 -2.39 7.17
CA VAL A 191 -5.97 -1.27 7.26
C VAL A 191 -7.43 -1.75 7.30
N TYR A 192 -8.30 -0.93 7.85
CA TYR A 192 -9.75 -1.12 7.85
C TYR A 192 -10.47 0.19 7.56
N GLY A 193 -11.79 0.14 7.36
CA GLY A 193 -12.61 1.33 7.15
C GLY A 193 -12.25 2.11 5.88
N GLN A 194 -12.20 3.45 5.97
CA GLN A 194 -11.90 4.37 4.87
C GLN A 194 -10.53 4.13 4.25
N ARG A 195 -9.52 3.76 5.05
CA ARG A 195 -8.16 3.49 4.54
C ARG A 195 -8.09 2.30 3.57
N ARG A 196 -9.10 1.42 3.51
CA ARG A 196 -9.17 0.36 2.49
C ARG A 196 -9.24 0.91 1.05
N GLY A 197 -9.79 2.11 0.87
CA GLY A 197 -9.85 2.79 -0.42
C GLY A 197 -8.63 3.64 -0.73
N LEU A 198 -7.67 3.75 0.20
CA LEU A 198 -6.52 4.63 0.05
C LEU A 198 -5.47 3.98 -0.87
N MET A 199 -5.05 4.71 -1.90
CA MET A 199 -3.92 4.35 -2.76
C MET A 199 -2.60 4.86 -2.15
N SER A 200 -1.47 4.62 -2.82
CA SER A 200 -0.17 5.11 -2.34
C SER A 200 -0.17 6.62 -2.06
N LYS A 201 0.29 7.01 -0.86
CA LYS A 201 0.42 8.40 -0.39
C LYS A 201 1.79 8.63 0.24
N LYS A 202 2.40 9.75 -0.09
CA LYS A 202 3.63 10.25 0.55
C LYS A 202 3.30 11.13 1.74
N ASN A 203 4.17 11.11 2.75
CA ASN A 203 4.09 11.95 3.95
C ASN A 203 2.73 11.88 4.67
N LEU A 204 2.17 10.68 4.78
CA LEU A 204 0.88 10.45 5.41
C LEU A 204 1.05 10.36 6.94
N PRO A 205 0.38 11.20 7.74
CA PRO A 205 0.24 10.97 9.17
C PRO A 205 -0.51 9.66 9.41
N VAL A 206 0.14 8.75 10.12
CA VAL A 206 -0.39 7.43 10.45
C VAL A 206 -0.23 7.17 11.95
N GLN A 207 -1.26 6.55 12.53
CA GLN A 207 -1.23 6.03 13.89
C GLN A 207 -1.63 4.58 13.88
N GLY A 208 -1.13 3.85 14.87
CA GLY A 208 -1.44 2.45 15.00
C GLY A 208 -0.58 1.76 16.03
N ILE A 209 -0.51 0.45 15.89
CA ILE A 209 0.35 -0.42 16.68
C ILE A 209 1.21 -1.25 15.75
N SER A 210 2.44 -1.53 16.17
CA SER A 210 3.42 -2.31 15.41
C SER A 210 3.94 -3.49 16.21
N LEU A 211 4.08 -4.65 15.55
CA LEU A 211 4.60 -5.87 16.13
C LEU A 211 5.21 -6.73 15.03
N ASP A 212 6.45 -7.19 15.22
CA ASP A 212 7.18 -8.09 14.30
C ASP A 212 7.12 -7.70 12.82
N GLY A 213 7.38 -6.42 12.52
CA GLY A 213 7.40 -5.90 11.15
C GLY A 213 6.02 -5.71 10.52
N THR A 214 4.94 -5.91 11.27
CA THR A 214 3.56 -5.62 10.85
C THR A 214 2.99 -4.44 11.63
N ALA A 215 1.97 -3.79 11.07
CA ALA A 215 1.24 -2.74 11.71
C ALA A 215 -0.27 -2.86 11.45
N ALA A 216 -1.08 -2.73 12.50
CA ALA A 216 -2.48 -2.35 12.34
C ALA A 216 -2.54 -0.83 12.33
N VAL A 217 -3.15 -0.26 11.30
CA VAL A 217 -3.24 1.20 11.12
C VAL A 217 -4.66 1.65 11.43
N ARG A 218 -4.78 2.66 12.29
CA ARG A 218 -6.07 3.26 12.66
C ARG A 218 -6.72 3.91 11.44
N ASP A 219 -8.04 3.82 11.32
CA ASP A 219 -8.77 4.35 10.15
C ASP A 219 -8.67 5.88 10.02
N GLY A 220 -8.78 6.60 11.14
CA GLY A 220 -8.71 8.07 11.17
C GLY A 220 -7.30 8.64 11.06
N VAL A 221 -7.22 9.96 10.86
CA VAL A 221 -5.97 10.74 10.89
C VAL A 221 -5.58 11.17 12.30
N PHE A 222 -6.55 11.24 13.22
CA PHE A 222 -6.32 11.67 14.59
C PHE A 222 -6.60 10.54 15.57
N GLN A 223 -5.84 10.53 16.66
CA GLN A 223 -6.10 9.73 17.85
C GLN A 223 -6.20 10.66 19.05
N THR A 224 -7.34 10.67 19.75
CA THR A 224 -7.48 11.38 21.03
C THR A 224 -6.49 10.82 22.05
N VAL A 225 -5.86 11.72 22.81
CA VAL A 225 -4.89 11.37 23.86
C VAL A 225 -5.25 12.09 25.16
N SER A 226 -4.86 11.49 26.28
CA SER A 226 -5.02 12.11 27.59
C SER A 226 -3.97 13.22 27.82
N SER A 227 -4.22 14.11 28.78
CA SER A 227 -3.26 15.18 29.12
C SER A 227 -1.90 14.62 29.58
N GLY A 228 -1.86 13.42 30.18
CA GLY A 228 -0.63 12.75 30.60
C GLY A 228 0.25 12.28 29.43
N GLU A 229 -0.33 12.07 28.25
CA GLU A 229 0.39 11.63 27.06
C GLU A 229 0.95 12.79 26.23
N LEU A 230 0.54 14.03 26.49
CA LEU A 230 0.94 15.19 25.68
C LEU A 230 2.45 15.39 25.63
N ALA A 231 3.15 15.11 26.73
CA ALA A 231 4.60 15.23 26.83
C ALA A 231 5.37 14.22 25.94
N LEU A 232 4.70 13.22 25.38
CA LEU A 232 5.29 12.23 24.48
C LEU A 232 5.39 12.73 23.03
N PHE A 233 4.80 13.88 22.72
CA PHE A 233 4.65 14.41 21.37
C PHE A 233 5.12 15.86 21.26
N THR A 234 5.42 16.28 20.03
CA THR A 234 5.75 17.69 19.78
C THR A 234 4.47 18.48 19.56
N ALA A 235 4.41 19.74 20.00
CA ALA A 235 3.27 20.61 19.67
C ALA A 235 3.12 20.75 18.14
N GLY A 236 1.91 20.54 17.65
CA GLY A 236 1.50 20.83 16.28
C GLY A 236 1.12 22.30 16.09
N GLN A 237 0.68 22.62 14.88
CA GLN A 237 0.11 23.94 14.59
C GLN A 237 -1.25 24.11 15.28
N GLN A 238 -1.66 25.35 15.50
CA GLN A 238 -3.03 25.66 15.88
C GLN A 238 -3.97 25.36 14.71
N VAL A 239 -5.12 24.75 15.01
CA VAL A 239 -6.17 24.52 14.02
C VAL A 239 -7.09 25.73 14.03
N ALA A 240 -7.37 26.30 12.85
CA ALA A 240 -8.31 27.39 12.73
C ALA A 240 -9.71 26.90 13.11
N GLY A 241 -10.36 27.57 14.06
CA GLY A 241 -11.60 27.07 14.64
C GLY A 241 -12.05 27.86 15.87
N GLN A 242 -12.87 27.23 16.70
CA GLN A 242 -13.30 27.83 17.96
C GLN A 242 -12.13 27.86 18.96
N PRO A 243 -12.01 28.90 19.80
CA PRO A 243 -11.00 28.92 20.84
C PRO A 243 -11.18 27.74 21.80
N ALA A 244 -10.07 27.06 22.12
CA ALA A 244 -10.07 25.95 23.07
C ALA A 244 -10.54 26.41 24.46
N GLY A 245 -11.60 25.78 24.96
CA GLY A 245 -12.21 26.06 26.27
C GLY A 245 -12.00 24.93 27.27
N ILE A 246 -12.92 24.81 28.23
CA ILE A 246 -12.90 23.73 29.24
C ILE A 246 -13.14 22.34 28.66
N ASP A 247 -13.83 22.26 27.52
CA ASP A 247 -14.19 21.02 26.82
C ASP A 247 -13.16 20.60 25.77
N ALA A 248 -11.99 21.26 25.77
CA ALA A 248 -10.96 21.07 24.77
C ALA A 248 -10.50 19.60 24.69
N VAL A 249 -10.38 19.11 23.45
CA VAL A 249 -9.91 17.77 23.16
C VAL A 249 -8.51 17.83 22.56
N HIS A 250 -7.62 17.01 23.10
CA HIS A 250 -6.29 16.82 22.55
C HIS A 250 -6.23 15.57 21.69
N ALA A 251 -5.65 15.71 20.49
CA ALA A 251 -5.44 14.59 19.59
C ALA A 251 -4.02 14.60 19.02
N VAL A 252 -3.54 13.44 18.59
CA VAL A 252 -2.25 13.28 17.93
C VAL A 252 -2.40 12.88 16.47
N ALA A 253 -1.56 13.48 15.63
CA ALA A 253 -1.37 13.06 14.25
C ALA A 253 0.11 13.24 13.85
N GLY A 254 0.72 12.22 13.24
CA GLY A 254 2.08 12.34 12.72
C GLY A 254 3.15 12.66 13.77
N GLY A 255 2.95 12.25 15.03
CA GLY A 255 3.86 12.57 16.14
C GLY A 255 3.70 13.97 16.73
N LYS A 256 2.67 14.71 16.30
CA LYS A 256 2.33 16.04 16.79
C LYS A 256 1.00 16.06 17.54
N THR A 257 0.86 16.94 18.52
CA THR A 257 -0.40 17.20 19.23
C THR A 257 -1.16 18.38 18.63
N PHE A 258 -2.48 18.25 18.59
CA PHE A 258 -3.43 19.25 18.12
C PHE A 258 -4.51 19.43 19.18
N VAL A 259 -5.02 20.66 19.28
CA VAL A 259 -6.07 21.02 20.23
C VAL A 259 -7.30 21.44 19.45
N PHE A 260 -8.44 20.89 19.84
CA PHE A 260 -9.76 21.23 19.30
C PHE A 260 -10.63 21.73 20.44
N ALA A 261 -11.59 22.60 20.15
CA ALA A 261 -12.50 23.18 21.12
C ALA A 261 -13.35 22.12 21.84
N ASP A 262 -13.78 21.10 21.09
CA ASP A 262 -14.53 19.96 21.60
C ASP A 262 -14.40 18.73 20.68
N SER A 263 -15.07 17.63 21.05
CA SER A 263 -15.09 16.39 20.27
C SER A 263 -15.78 16.51 18.90
N ALA A 264 -16.75 17.42 18.76
CA ALA A 264 -17.50 17.62 17.53
C ALA A 264 -16.63 18.35 16.49
N GLU A 265 -15.85 19.35 16.91
CA GLU A 265 -14.88 20.03 16.04
C GLU A 265 -13.81 19.04 15.54
N LEU A 266 -13.26 18.21 16.43
CA LEU A 266 -12.32 17.14 16.05
C LEU A 266 -12.93 16.20 15.00
N GLU A 267 -14.16 15.71 15.21
CA GLU A 267 -14.82 14.77 14.30
C GLU A 267 -15.07 15.39 12.92
N GLN A 268 -15.55 16.64 12.87
CA GLN A 268 -15.78 17.36 11.62
C GLN A 268 -14.47 17.57 10.84
N PHE A 269 -13.43 18.04 11.53
CA PHE A 269 -12.12 18.27 10.93
C PHE A 269 -11.49 16.96 10.44
N ALA A 270 -11.55 15.89 11.24
CA ALA A 270 -11.05 14.57 10.86
C ALA A 270 -11.79 13.99 9.65
N THR A 271 -13.12 14.14 9.59
CA THR A 271 -13.94 13.67 8.47
C THR A 271 -13.58 14.38 7.18
N GLU A 272 -13.41 15.71 7.22
CA GLU A 272 -13.05 16.47 6.04
C GLU A 272 -11.63 16.12 5.54
N ILE A 273 -10.65 15.98 6.45
CA ILE A 273 -9.30 15.55 6.05
C ILE A 273 -9.34 14.14 5.43
N ALA A 274 -10.09 13.20 5.99
CA ALA A 274 -10.21 11.86 5.41
C ALA A 274 -10.79 11.90 3.98
N ARG A 275 -11.79 12.77 3.75
CA ARG A 275 -12.36 13.02 2.41
C ARG A 275 -11.32 13.59 1.44
N LEU A 276 -10.50 14.52 1.90
CA LEU A 276 -9.42 15.14 1.09
C LEU A 276 -8.29 14.14 0.80
N ASP A 277 -7.90 13.31 1.76
CA ASP A 277 -6.88 12.27 1.59
C ASP A 277 -7.31 11.20 0.58
N ALA A 278 -8.61 10.90 0.49
CA ALA A 278 -9.17 9.98 -0.49
C ALA A 278 -9.12 10.51 -1.94
N MET A 279 -8.86 11.81 -2.15
CA MET A 279 -8.70 12.34 -3.50
C MET A 279 -7.46 11.74 -4.19
N PRO A 280 -7.46 11.55 -5.53
CA PRO A 280 -6.28 11.13 -6.26
C PRO A 280 -5.08 12.05 -6.01
N GLY A 281 -3.87 11.52 -6.07
CA GLY A 281 -2.64 12.32 -5.91
C GLY A 281 -1.59 11.63 -5.05
N LYS A 282 -0.32 11.94 -5.31
CA LYS A 282 0.85 11.34 -4.64
C LYS A 282 0.95 11.74 -3.17
N VAL A 283 0.48 12.93 -2.80
CA VAL A 283 0.60 13.48 -1.44
C VAL A 283 -0.79 13.62 -0.83
N ALA A 284 -0.94 13.24 0.43
CA ALA A 284 -2.19 13.36 1.19
C ALA A 284 -2.38 14.79 1.68
N ALA A 285 -3.62 15.27 1.83
CA ALA A 285 -3.88 16.61 2.36
C ALA A 285 -3.42 16.71 3.82
N SER A 286 -3.60 15.63 4.58
CA SER A 286 -3.10 15.48 5.95
C SER A 286 -1.58 15.65 6.07
N SER A 287 -0.79 15.57 4.99
CA SER A 287 0.65 15.86 5.07
C SER A 287 0.93 17.29 5.55
N MET A 288 -0.02 18.22 5.41
CA MET A 288 0.11 19.58 5.90
C MET A 288 0.18 19.66 7.43
N LEU A 289 -0.36 18.66 8.16
CA LEU A 289 -0.25 18.54 9.61
C LEU A 289 1.20 18.34 10.07
N ALA A 290 2.07 17.83 9.18
CA ALA A 290 3.48 17.60 9.49
C ALA A 290 4.35 18.86 9.32
N LEU A 291 3.83 19.92 8.71
CA LEU A 291 4.59 21.14 8.43
C LEU A 291 5.00 21.87 9.71
N PRO A 292 6.15 22.59 9.71
CA PRO A 292 6.62 23.32 10.87
C PRO A 292 5.92 24.68 11.06
N TYR A 293 5.15 25.15 10.08
CA TYR A 293 4.45 26.44 10.09
C TYR A 293 3.03 26.26 9.55
N GLY A 294 2.04 26.96 10.12
CA GLY A 294 0.66 26.92 9.60
C GLY A 294 0.54 27.56 8.23
N THR A 295 -0.56 27.28 7.55
CA THR A 295 -0.74 27.60 6.11
C THR A 295 -1.76 28.71 5.85
N GLY A 296 -2.48 29.15 6.88
CA GLY A 296 -3.33 30.34 6.84
C GLY A 296 -2.55 31.64 7.02
N GLU A 297 -3.19 32.78 6.72
CA GLU A 297 -2.58 34.12 6.85
C GLU A 297 -2.20 34.44 8.30
N SER A 298 -2.91 33.87 9.28
CA SER A 298 -2.65 33.97 10.71
C SER A 298 -1.63 32.94 11.24
N GLY A 299 -1.11 32.05 10.39
CA GLY A 299 -0.22 30.97 10.81
C GLY A 299 -0.93 29.75 11.42
N GLU A 300 -2.25 29.64 11.23
CA GLU A 300 -3.07 28.48 11.62
C GLU A 300 -3.20 27.45 10.48
N LEU A 301 -3.64 26.23 10.81
CA LEU A 301 -4.07 25.24 9.84
C LEU A 301 -5.53 25.48 9.46
N GLU A 302 -5.75 25.87 8.20
CA GLU A 302 -7.10 26.11 7.65
C GLU A 302 -7.53 24.98 6.71
N LEU A 303 -8.78 24.50 6.86
CA LEU A 303 -9.36 23.48 5.98
C LEU A 303 -9.42 23.92 4.52
N SER A 304 -9.66 25.21 4.26
CA SER A 304 -9.70 25.79 2.90
C SER A 304 -8.36 25.64 2.18
N ALA A 305 -7.25 25.86 2.89
CA ALA A 305 -5.89 25.67 2.38
C ALA A 305 -5.62 24.18 2.09
N MET A 306 -6.02 23.29 2.99
CA MET A 306 -5.90 21.84 2.79
C MET A 306 -6.72 21.34 1.60
N GLN A 307 -7.94 21.86 1.42
CA GLN A 307 -8.79 21.56 0.27
C GLN A 307 -8.15 22.03 -1.03
N SER A 308 -7.64 23.26 -1.07
CA SER A 308 -6.97 23.82 -2.24
C SER A 308 -5.74 23.00 -2.63
N PHE A 309 -4.95 22.58 -1.63
CA PHE A 309 -3.81 21.70 -1.82
C PHE A 309 -4.25 20.33 -2.40
N ALA A 310 -5.24 19.67 -1.80
CA ALA A 310 -5.74 18.38 -2.27
C ALA A 310 -6.26 18.44 -3.71
N MET A 311 -6.98 19.51 -4.08
CA MET A 311 -7.47 19.73 -5.44
C MET A 311 -6.32 19.90 -6.44
N GLN A 312 -5.27 20.63 -6.06
CA GLN A 312 -4.07 20.77 -6.90
C GLN A 312 -3.35 19.43 -7.08
N GLN A 313 -3.19 18.65 -6.01
CA GLN A 313 -2.61 17.30 -6.09
C GLN A 313 -3.42 16.39 -7.02
N ALA A 314 -4.75 16.43 -6.92
CA ALA A 314 -5.63 15.63 -7.75
C ALA A 314 -5.58 16.02 -9.22
N SER A 315 -5.64 17.32 -9.54
CA SER A 315 -5.51 17.80 -10.93
C SER A 315 -4.15 17.43 -11.51
N ALA A 316 -3.07 17.68 -10.76
CA ALA A 316 -1.71 17.31 -11.17
C ALA A 316 -1.54 15.80 -11.44
N TRP A 317 -2.32 14.94 -10.77
CA TRP A 317 -2.26 13.49 -10.92
C TRP A 317 -3.19 12.93 -12.00
N THR A 318 -4.34 13.56 -12.25
CA THR A 318 -5.42 12.99 -13.09
C THR A 318 -5.65 13.73 -14.40
N GLU A 319 -4.97 14.84 -14.61
CA GLU A 319 -5.11 15.68 -15.81
C GLU A 319 -3.75 15.87 -16.47
N THR A 320 -3.73 16.13 -17.78
CA THR A 320 -2.54 16.27 -18.63
C THR A 320 -1.73 14.97 -18.80
N LYS A 321 -0.73 15.04 -19.69
CA LYS A 321 0.21 13.96 -19.98
C LYS A 321 1.03 13.56 -18.75
N LYS A 322 1.28 12.26 -18.57
CA LYS A 322 2.20 11.70 -17.57
C LYS A 322 3.41 11.09 -18.25
N THR A 323 4.60 11.38 -17.73
CA THR A 323 5.84 10.72 -18.12
C THR A 323 5.94 9.39 -17.39
N LEU A 324 6.39 8.35 -18.09
CA LEU A 324 6.69 7.04 -17.51
C LEU A 324 8.06 6.57 -17.98
N TYR A 325 8.84 5.98 -17.09
CA TYR A 325 10.06 5.28 -17.45
C TYR A 325 10.04 3.84 -16.96
N LEU A 326 10.14 2.88 -17.88
CA LEU A 326 10.17 1.45 -17.55
C LEU A 326 11.61 0.95 -17.52
N ILE A 327 12.06 0.56 -16.32
CA ILE A 327 13.32 -0.15 -16.12
C ILE A 327 13.06 -1.64 -16.31
N ARG A 328 13.73 -2.26 -17.28
CA ARG A 328 13.65 -3.70 -17.52
C ARG A 328 14.71 -4.39 -16.68
N VAL A 329 14.29 -5.39 -15.90
CA VAL A 329 15.19 -6.11 -14.98
C VAL A 329 15.13 -7.61 -15.21
N ASN A 330 16.22 -8.30 -14.90
CA ASN A 330 16.27 -9.76 -14.76
C ASN A 330 16.96 -10.13 -13.44
N PHE A 331 17.06 -11.43 -13.15
CA PHE A 331 17.58 -11.93 -11.88
C PHE A 331 18.79 -12.82 -12.11
N THR A 332 19.61 -13.01 -11.07
CA THR A 332 20.78 -13.90 -11.13
C THR A 332 20.43 -15.37 -11.35
N ASP A 333 19.27 -15.80 -10.84
CA ASP A 333 18.69 -17.15 -11.01
C ASP A 333 17.71 -17.24 -12.20
N ASN A 334 17.37 -16.11 -12.81
CA ASN A 334 16.54 -16.05 -14.02
C ASN A 334 16.95 -14.86 -14.91
N ALA A 335 17.93 -15.11 -15.77
CA ALA A 335 18.53 -14.09 -16.64
C ALA A 335 17.72 -13.80 -17.92
N ALA A 336 16.55 -14.41 -18.10
CA ALA A 336 15.72 -14.19 -19.28
C ALA A 336 15.32 -12.71 -19.41
N VAL A 337 15.26 -12.21 -20.65
CA VAL A 337 14.74 -10.88 -20.94
C VAL A 337 13.22 -10.91 -20.72
N PRO A 338 12.66 -10.15 -19.75
CA PRO A 338 11.23 -10.25 -19.43
C PRO A 338 10.35 -9.73 -20.57
N VAL A 339 10.78 -8.65 -21.22
CA VAL A 339 10.11 -8.02 -22.36
C VAL A 339 11.14 -7.27 -23.21
N THR A 340 10.97 -7.27 -24.53
CA THR A 340 11.83 -6.48 -25.42
C THR A 340 11.52 -4.99 -25.27
N GLN A 341 12.51 -4.14 -25.54
CA GLN A 341 12.33 -2.68 -25.45
C GLN A 341 11.21 -2.22 -26.39
N ALA A 342 11.21 -2.70 -27.63
CA ALA A 342 10.23 -2.36 -28.63
C ALA A 342 8.81 -2.77 -28.22
N ALA A 343 8.63 -4.01 -27.74
CA ALA A 343 7.31 -4.50 -27.31
C ALA A 343 6.75 -3.68 -26.14
N ALA A 344 7.58 -3.38 -25.13
CA ALA A 344 7.17 -2.56 -24.01
C ALA A 344 6.83 -1.12 -24.43
N THR A 345 7.62 -0.52 -25.32
CA THR A 345 7.35 0.82 -25.86
C THR A 345 6.03 0.86 -26.64
N THR A 346 5.74 -0.15 -27.46
CA THR A 346 4.50 -0.27 -28.22
C THR A 346 3.29 -0.43 -27.30
N GLU A 347 3.39 -1.24 -26.25
CA GLU A 347 2.28 -1.45 -25.31
C GLU A 347 2.00 -0.19 -24.49
N ILE A 348 3.03 0.42 -23.90
CA ILE A 348 2.88 1.60 -23.05
C ILE A 348 2.30 2.77 -23.84
N ASN A 349 2.87 3.10 -25.00
CA ASN A 349 2.45 4.25 -25.80
C ASN A 349 1.26 3.96 -26.73
N GLY A 350 0.84 2.69 -26.81
CA GLY A 350 -0.31 2.24 -27.58
C GLY A 350 -1.50 1.94 -26.66
N ALA A 351 -1.84 0.65 -26.55
CA ALA A 351 -3.08 0.21 -25.90
C ALA A 351 -3.23 0.72 -24.46
N SER A 352 -2.15 0.73 -23.67
CA SER A 352 -2.20 1.21 -22.29
C SER A 352 -2.48 2.73 -22.19
N SER A 353 -1.77 3.56 -22.96
CA SER A 353 -1.99 5.01 -22.98
C SER A 353 -3.37 5.38 -23.54
N GLU A 354 -3.81 4.70 -24.59
CA GLU A 354 -5.13 4.90 -25.19
C GLU A 354 -6.27 4.52 -24.24
N MET A 355 -6.14 3.42 -23.49
CA MET A 355 -7.11 3.04 -22.47
C MET A 355 -7.20 4.10 -21.36
N ILE A 356 -6.06 4.58 -20.86
CA ILE A 356 -6.03 5.66 -19.85
C ILE A 356 -6.69 6.93 -20.40
N ARG A 357 -6.42 7.27 -21.66
CA ARG A 357 -7.03 8.42 -22.33
C ARG A 357 -8.53 8.26 -22.49
N ALA A 358 -9.00 7.10 -22.90
CA ALA A 358 -10.43 6.80 -23.05
C ALA A 358 -11.16 6.87 -21.70
N MET A 359 -10.64 6.17 -20.69
CA MET A 359 -11.25 6.10 -19.35
C MET A 359 -11.22 7.45 -18.61
N SER A 360 -10.30 8.34 -18.97
CA SER A 360 -10.23 9.70 -18.44
C SER A 360 -10.97 10.74 -19.28
N TYR A 361 -11.72 10.35 -20.31
CA TYR A 361 -12.39 11.27 -21.25
C TYR A 361 -11.44 12.28 -21.89
N GLY A 362 -10.22 11.85 -22.22
CA GLY A 362 -9.19 12.68 -22.83
C GLY A 362 -8.42 13.58 -21.86
N LYS A 363 -8.67 13.48 -20.54
CA LYS A 363 -8.01 14.35 -19.55
C LYS A 363 -6.56 13.97 -19.31
N THR A 364 -6.19 12.69 -19.32
CA THR A 364 -4.82 12.24 -19.05
C THR A 364 -4.45 11.02 -19.87
N TRP A 365 -3.15 10.83 -20.08
CA TRP A 365 -2.55 9.72 -20.81
C TRP A 365 -1.08 9.59 -20.42
N VAL A 366 -0.44 8.50 -20.81
CA VAL A 366 0.97 8.24 -20.50
C VAL A 366 1.82 8.34 -21.76
N GLU A 367 3.01 8.93 -21.63
CA GLU A 367 4.09 8.82 -22.61
C GLU A 367 5.29 8.16 -21.92
N GLY A 368 5.61 6.96 -22.40
CA GLY A 368 6.57 6.08 -21.78
C GLY A 368 7.86 5.93 -22.57
N THR A 369 8.98 5.99 -21.87
CA THR A 369 10.28 5.58 -22.38
C THR A 369 10.71 4.29 -21.69
N VAL A 370 11.35 3.39 -22.44
CA VAL A 370 11.82 2.10 -21.90
C VAL A 370 13.34 2.07 -21.94
N SER A 371 13.93 1.62 -20.84
CA SER A 371 15.38 1.39 -20.71
C SER A 371 15.99 0.68 -21.91
N ALA A 372 17.13 1.17 -22.38
CA ALA A 372 17.91 0.58 -23.47
C ALA A 372 18.52 -0.77 -23.06
N ASN A 373 18.99 -0.87 -21.81
CA ASN A 373 19.57 -2.09 -21.26
C ASN A 373 18.57 -2.88 -20.40
N VAL A 374 18.93 -4.14 -20.10
CA VAL A 374 18.29 -4.94 -19.05
C VAL A 374 19.24 -4.99 -17.87
N TYR A 375 18.73 -4.72 -16.67
CA TYR A 375 19.53 -4.60 -15.46
C TYR A 375 19.34 -5.81 -14.56
N THR A 376 20.43 -6.51 -14.23
CA THR A 376 20.38 -7.67 -13.33
C THR A 376 20.35 -7.24 -11.88
N LEU A 377 19.31 -7.67 -11.17
CA LEU A 377 19.13 -7.37 -9.75
C LEU A 377 20.16 -8.11 -8.88
N PRO A 378 20.53 -7.55 -7.70
CA PRO A 378 21.53 -8.15 -6.83
C PRO A 378 21.07 -9.44 -6.16
N GLN A 379 19.75 -9.64 -6.01
CA GLN A 379 19.17 -10.81 -5.38
C GLN A 379 18.40 -11.68 -6.39
N THR A 380 18.14 -12.92 -6.01
CA THR A 380 17.39 -13.89 -6.81
C THR A 380 15.91 -13.52 -6.89
N ALA A 381 15.20 -14.02 -7.92
CA ALA A 381 13.75 -13.91 -8.00
C ALA A 381 13.08 -14.53 -6.76
N ALA A 382 13.62 -15.65 -6.27
CA ALA A 382 13.14 -16.31 -5.06
C ALA A 382 13.27 -15.44 -3.80
N TYR A 383 14.34 -14.65 -3.66
CA TYR A 383 14.51 -13.71 -2.56
C TYR A 383 13.38 -12.69 -2.50
N TYR A 384 13.07 -12.05 -3.64
CA TYR A 384 12.03 -11.02 -3.69
C TYR A 384 10.62 -11.60 -3.56
N ALA A 385 10.39 -12.83 -4.00
CA ALA A 385 9.10 -13.50 -3.79
C ALA A 385 8.83 -13.78 -2.29
N ASN A 386 9.89 -13.93 -1.47
CA ASN A 386 9.86 -14.07 0.00
C ASN A 386 8.70 -14.95 0.52
N GLY A 387 8.70 -16.23 0.15
CA GLY A 387 7.70 -17.19 0.62
C GLY A 387 6.25 -16.83 0.26
N GLY A 388 6.02 -15.95 -0.72
CA GLY A 388 4.71 -15.50 -1.17
C GLY A 388 4.26 -14.13 -0.65
N ASN A 389 4.98 -13.54 0.33
CA ASN A 389 4.59 -12.23 0.90
C ASN A 389 5.12 -11.04 0.10
N GLY A 390 6.14 -11.23 -0.75
CA GLY A 390 6.68 -10.22 -1.67
C GLY A 390 7.46 -9.06 -1.01
N LEU A 391 8.72 -8.88 -1.39
CA LEU A 391 9.55 -7.72 -1.02
C LEU A 391 9.46 -6.62 -2.08
N ASN A 392 8.25 -6.11 -2.32
CA ASN A 392 7.96 -5.20 -3.44
C ASN A 392 8.73 -3.87 -3.37
N SER A 393 8.80 -3.26 -2.18
CA SER A 393 9.55 -2.01 -2.01
C SER A 393 11.04 -2.25 -2.25
N GLU A 394 11.60 -3.33 -1.72
CA GLU A 394 13.00 -3.71 -1.87
C GLU A 394 13.34 -4.02 -3.33
N LEU A 395 12.47 -4.75 -4.04
CA LEU A 395 12.59 -5.02 -5.47
C LEU A 395 12.66 -3.72 -6.29
N LEU A 396 11.74 -2.78 -6.04
CA LEU A 396 11.73 -1.48 -6.71
C LEU A 396 12.96 -0.64 -6.37
N ARG A 397 13.38 -0.64 -5.10
CA ARG A 397 14.56 0.09 -4.63
C ARG A 397 15.81 -0.43 -5.30
N ASP A 398 16.00 -1.75 -5.30
CA ASP A 398 17.17 -2.39 -5.87
C ASP A 398 17.20 -2.19 -7.40
N ALA A 399 16.07 -2.31 -8.09
CA ALA A 399 15.97 -2.00 -9.52
C ALA A 399 16.38 -0.56 -9.85
N ARG A 400 15.90 0.42 -9.09
CA ARG A 400 16.27 1.84 -9.27
C ARG A 400 17.73 2.08 -8.95
N ASN A 401 18.27 1.46 -7.89
CA ASN A 401 19.66 1.63 -7.51
C ASN A 401 20.63 0.99 -8.51
N VAL A 402 20.34 -0.21 -8.99
CA VAL A 402 21.12 -0.85 -10.06
C VAL A 402 21.09 0.01 -11.33
N PHE A 403 19.91 0.51 -11.72
CA PHE A 403 19.80 1.42 -12.84
C PHE A 403 20.68 2.67 -12.67
N ARG A 404 20.61 3.36 -11.53
CA ARG A 404 21.42 4.56 -11.24
C ARG A 404 22.91 4.29 -11.35
N ASN A 405 23.36 3.16 -10.82
CA ASN A 405 24.77 2.81 -10.73
C ASN A 405 25.35 2.29 -12.06
N SER A 406 24.51 1.74 -12.94
CA SER A 406 24.96 1.02 -14.12
C SER A 406 24.42 1.57 -15.44
N LYS A 407 23.60 2.63 -15.42
CA LYS A 407 23.05 3.25 -16.63
C LYS A 407 24.16 3.65 -17.61
N SER A 408 23.95 3.32 -18.87
CA SER A 408 24.93 3.55 -19.94
C SER A 408 24.22 3.62 -21.30
N GLY A 409 24.95 4.06 -22.34
CA GLY A 409 24.39 4.18 -23.68
C GLY A 409 23.15 5.09 -23.69
N GLY A 410 22.04 4.60 -24.28
CA GLY A 410 20.77 5.33 -24.36
C GLY A 410 20.15 5.67 -23.00
N ASP A 411 20.57 5.01 -21.91
CA ASP A 411 20.08 5.27 -20.56
C ASP A 411 20.90 6.34 -19.81
N ALA A 412 22.07 6.74 -20.32
CA ALA A 412 23.02 7.60 -19.59
C ALA A 412 22.43 8.96 -19.18
N ALA A 413 21.57 9.54 -20.03
CA ALA A 413 20.94 10.84 -19.79
C ALA A 413 19.73 10.76 -18.83
N ILE A 414 19.21 9.57 -18.55
CA ILE A 414 18.03 9.40 -17.71
C ILE A 414 18.38 9.66 -16.24
N ASN A 415 17.63 10.55 -15.59
CA ASN A 415 17.82 10.91 -14.19
C ASN A 415 16.58 10.59 -13.36
N ILE A 416 16.64 9.51 -12.58
CA ILE A 416 15.59 9.08 -11.64
C ILE A 416 15.97 9.41 -10.18
N GLY A 417 16.78 10.46 -9.98
CA GLY A 417 17.24 10.92 -8.67
C GLY A 417 18.39 10.09 -8.07
N PRO A 418 18.79 10.42 -6.83
CA PRO A 418 19.91 9.78 -6.14
C PRO A 418 19.62 8.35 -5.69
N VAL A 419 20.67 7.58 -5.42
CA VAL A 419 20.55 6.24 -4.79
C VAL A 419 19.83 6.35 -3.45
N SER A 420 18.92 5.42 -3.16
CA SER A 420 18.16 5.40 -1.91
C SER A 420 18.43 4.14 -1.11
N ALA A 421 18.61 4.29 0.21
CA ALA A 421 18.70 3.16 1.14
C ALA A 421 17.33 2.74 1.70
N THR A 422 16.30 3.55 1.53
CA THR A 422 15.01 3.42 2.23
C THR A 422 13.81 3.35 1.28
N GLY A 423 12.70 2.80 1.78
CA GLY A 423 11.44 2.63 1.06
C GLY A 423 11.60 1.92 -0.29
N ASN A 424 10.76 2.26 -1.25
CA ASN A 424 10.87 1.74 -2.61
C ASN A 424 11.98 2.42 -3.45
N GLY A 425 12.72 3.39 -2.91
CA GLY A 425 13.76 4.12 -3.62
C GLY A 425 13.26 5.17 -4.63
N ASP A 426 11.98 5.56 -4.57
CA ASP A 426 11.45 6.76 -5.21
C ASP A 426 11.93 8.00 -4.46
N SER A 427 13.04 8.57 -4.93
CA SER A 427 13.65 9.81 -4.45
C SER A 427 13.28 11.02 -5.32
N GLY A 428 12.28 10.89 -6.20
CA GLY A 428 12.01 11.84 -7.28
C GLY A 428 13.03 11.76 -8.43
N GLY A 429 12.66 12.30 -9.59
CA GLY A 429 13.42 12.26 -10.83
C GLY A 429 12.60 11.67 -11.98
N LEU A 430 12.66 12.36 -13.13
CA LEU A 430 11.73 12.33 -14.28
C LEU A 430 10.33 12.91 -14.04
#